data_AF-A0A843C0R6-F1
#
_entry.id   AF-A0A843C0R6-F1
#
_cell.length_a   1.000
_cell.length_b   1.000
_cell.length_c   1.000
_cell.angle_alpha   90.00
_cell.angle_beta   90.00
_cell.angle_gamma   90.00
#
_symmetry.space_group_name_H-M   'P 1'
#
loop_
_entity.id
_entity.type
_entity.pdbx_description
1 polymer ?
#
loop_
_entity_poly.entity_id
_entity_poly.type
_entity_poly.pdbx_seq_one_letter_code
_entity_poly.pdbx_strand_id
1 'polypeptide(L)'
;MTTIVEMPLRFDGQIKKIIDSRSEFKKKIKKSQIITYSVEFFSSCFLDDPRHMKGIHVRLYNLQQDQRPEINNYVISWEDIPRNDEEDWNNFQSKVNDQLEAFLFELKEHTNVVEGSL
;
A
#
# COMPACT_ATOMS: atom_id res chain seq x y z
N MET A 1 29.21 -11.74 -14.59
CA MET A 1 29.24 -10.33 -14.16
C MET A 1 28.08 -10.16 -13.19
N THR A 2 28.34 -9.93 -11.90
CA THR A 2 27.29 -9.87 -10.87
C THR A 2 27.08 -8.41 -10.51
N THR A 3 25.97 -7.84 -10.94
CA THR A 3 25.63 -6.44 -10.61
C THR A 3 25.10 -6.39 -9.19
N ILE A 4 25.90 -5.87 -8.27
CA ILE A 4 25.48 -5.59 -6.89
C ILE A 4 24.62 -4.32 -6.95
N VAL A 5 23.31 -4.46 -6.71
CA VAL A 5 22.38 -3.33 -6.62
C VAL A 5 22.34 -2.87 -5.18
N GLU A 6 22.97 -1.74 -4.88
CA GLU A 6 22.86 -1.10 -3.56
C GLU A 6 21.43 -0.56 -3.37
N MET A 7 20.66 -1.20 -2.50
CA MET A 7 19.34 -0.70 -2.09
C MET A 7 19.51 0.31 -0.95
N PRO A 8 19.03 1.57 -1.11
CA PRO A 8 19.11 2.54 -0.02
C PRO A 8 18.24 2.10 1.16
N LEU A 9 18.87 2.02 2.34
CA LEU A 9 18.23 1.67 3.63
C LEU A 9 17.37 2.82 4.21
N ARG A 10 17.51 4.05 3.69
CA ARG A 10 16.82 5.24 4.22
C ARG A 10 16.03 5.98 3.14
N PHE A 11 14.91 6.53 3.60
CA PHE A 11 13.76 7.00 2.84
C PHE A 11 13.83 8.52 2.63
N ASP A 12 14.10 8.98 1.41
CA ASP A 12 14.10 10.43 1.09
C ASP A 12 12.86 10.89 0.30
N GLY A 13 11.90 9.99 0.00
CA GLY A 13 10.67 10.34 -0.72
C GLY A 13 9.50 10.60 0.22
N GLN A 14 8.80 11.73 0.02
CA GLN A 14 7.48 11.95 0.65
C GLN A 14 6.51 10.82 0.28
N ILE A 15 5.81 10.28 1.28
CA ILE A 15 4.76 9.28 1.08
C ILE A 15 3.58 9.95 0.38
N LYS A 16 3.15 9.39 -0.76
CA LYS A 16 2.00 9.89 -1.52
C LYS A 16 0.72 9.14 -1.14
N LYS A 17 -0.39 9.85 -0.99
CA LYS A 17 -1.71 9.23 -0.86
C LYS A 17 -2.18 8.70 -2.21
N ILE A 18 -2.68 7.47 -2.24
CA ILE A 18 -3.17 6.83 -3.48
C ILE A 18 -4.45 7.51 -3.95
N ILE A 19 -5.31 7.95 -3.03
CA ILE A 19 -6.60 8.57 -3.38
C ILE A 19 -6.43 9.85 -4.19
N ASP A 20 -5.41 10.65 -3.86
CA ASP A 20 -5.09 11.91 -4.52
C ASP A 20 -4.54 11.71 -5.95
N SER A 21 -4.11 10.50 -6.29
CA SER A 21 -3.34 10.24 -7.51
C SER A 21 -3.56 8.83 -8.11
N ARG A 22 -4.79 8.29 -8.02
CA ARG A 22 -5.11 6.88 -8.40
C ARG A 22 -4.69 6.54 -9.84
N SER A 23 -4.86 7.47 -10.78
CA SER A 23 -4.48 7.26 -12.18
C SER A 23 -2.96 7.22 -12.40
N GLU A 24 -2.21 8.08 -11.69
CA GLU A 24 -0.74 8.10 -11.71
C GLU A 24 -0.19 6.84 -11.06
N PHE A 25 -0.75 6.44 -9.90
CA PHE A 25 -0.42 5.20 -9.21
C PHE A 25 -0.58 3.99 -10.13
N LYS A 26 -1.74 3.84 -10.80
CA LYS A 26 -1.97 2.74 -11.76
C LYS A 26 -0.95 2.73 -12.91
N LYS A 27 -0.51 3.90 -13.39
CA LYS A 27 0.54 4.00 -14.42
C LYS A 27 1.91 3.60 -13.87
N LYS A 28 2.24 4.00 -12.63
CA LYS A 28 3.51 3.69 -11.97
C LYS A 28 3.63 2.20 -11.64
N ILE A 29 2.57 1.56 -11.12
CA ILE A 29 2.51 0.10 -10.90
C ILE A 29 2.94 -0.65 -12.15
N LYS A 30 2.30 -0.37 -13.29
CA LYS A 30 2.57 -1.08 -14.56
C LYS A 30 4.00 -0.95 -15.06
N LYS A 31 4.72 0.09 -14.62
CA LYS A 31 6.12 0.35 -15.00
C LYS A 31 7.12 -0.14 -13.96
N SER A 32 6.66 -0.62 -12.81
CA SER A 32 7.51 -1.03 -11.70
C SER A 32 7.92 -2.50 -11.86
N GLN A 33 9.19 -2.77 -11.60
CA GLN A 33 9.80 -4.08 -11.74
C GLN A 33 9.53 -4.93 -10.49
N ILE A 34 9.56 -4.30 -9.31
CA ILE A 34 9.27 -4.96 -8.03
C ILE A 34 8.25 -4.12 -7.27
N ILE A 35 7.29 -4.80 -6.67
CA ILE A 35 6.22 -4.20 -5.88
C ILE A 35 6.17 -4.94 -4.56
N THR A 36 6.32 -4.20 -3.47
CA THR A 36 6.23 -4.73 -2.10
C THR A 36 5.18 -3.93 -1.34
N TYR A 37 4.44 -4.58 -0.45
CA TYR A 37 3.52 -3.88 0.44
C TYR A 37 3.57 -4.45 1.85
N SER A 38 3.13 -3.64 2.81
CA SER A 38 2.88 -4.04 4.18
C SER A 38 1.52 -3.55 4.63
N VAL A 39 0.84 -4.36 5.43
CA VAL A 39 -0.48 -4.09 5.98
C VAL A 39 -0.35 -3.64 7.44
N GLU A 40 -1.06 -2.58 7.81
CA GLU A 40 -1.20 -2.15 9.21
C GLU A 40 -2.59 -2.54 9.69
N PHE A 41 -2.69 -3.09 10.91
CA PHE A 41 -3.95 -3.52 11.51
C PHE A 41 -4.20 -2.79 12.83
N PHE A 42 -5.46 -2.48 13.09
CA PHE A 42 -5.94 -2.14 14.42
C PHE A 42 -6.08 -3.40 15.28
N SER A 43 -5.75 -3.25 16.56
CA SER A 43 -6.14 -4.23 17.58
C SER A 43 -7.55 -3.87 18.01
N SER A 44 -8.55 -4.74 17.77
CA SER A 44 -9.84 -4.52 18.41
C SER A 44 -9.66 -4.62 19.93
N CYS A 45 -10.36 -3.74 20.67
CA CYS A 45 -10.37 -3.78 22.13
C CYS A 45 -11.27 -4.90 22.66
N PHE A 46 -12.01 -5.57 21.78
CA PHE A 46 -12.87 -6.71 22.10
C PHE A 46 -12.16 -8.01 21.75
N LEU A 47 -12.13 -8.95 22.69
CA LEU A 47 -11.37 -10.21 22.58
C LEU A 47 -11.83 -11.11 21.43
N ASP A 48 -13.09 -10.97 20.99
CA ASP A 48 -13.72 -11.82 19.99
C ASP A 48 -13.76 -11.20 18.58
N ASP A 49 -13.24 -9.97 18.44
CA ASP A 49 -13.37 -9.19 17.21
C ASP A 49 -12.06 -9.28 16.39
N PRO A 50 -12.11 -9.71 15.12
CA PRO A 50 -10.91 -9.90 14.31
C PRO A 50 -10.08 -8.62 14.19
N ARG A 51 -8.77 -8.73 13.96
CA ARG A 51 -7.94 -7.56 13.67
C ARG A 51 -8.41 -6.90 12.37
N HIS A 52 -8.69 -5.60 12.42
CA HIS A 52 -9.18 -4.84 11.26
C HIS A 52 -8.05 -4.12 10.53
N MET A 53 -8.13 -4.02 9.21
CA MET A 53 -7.11 -3.37 8.41
C MET A 53 -7.22 -1.86 8.54
N LYS A 54 -6.11 -1.22 8.90
CA LYS A 54 -6.00 0.23 9.07
C LYS A 54 -5.52 0.90 7.79
N GLY A 55 -4.60 0.26 7.09
CA GLY A 55 -3.99 0.83 5.90
C GLY A 55 -2.99 -0.11 5.25
N ILE A 56 -2.62 0.26 4.02
CA ILE A 56 -1.72 -0.50 3.17
C ILE A 56 -0.64 0.44 2.67
N HIS A 57 0.60 0.12 3.01
CA HIS A 57 1.77 0.83 2.53
C HIS A 57 2.32 0.08 1.34
N VAL A 58 2.45 0.76 0.20
CA VAL A 58 2.93 0.18 -1.06
C VAL A 58 4.22 0.86 -1.46
N ARG A 59 5.22 0.06 -1.82
CA ARG A 59 6.48 0.53 -2.36
C ARG A 59 6.70 -0.05 -3.75
N LEU A 60 7.00 0.83 -4.68
CA LEU A 60 7.26 0.53 -6.07
C LEU A 60 8.74 0.77 -6.36
N TYR A 61 9.42 -0.24 -6.89
CA TYR A 61 10.82 -0.14 -7.31
C TYR A 61 10.91 -0.12 -8.82
N ASN A 62 11.53 0.92 -9.35
CA ASN A 62 11.88 1.02 -10.74
C ASN A 62 13.41 0.93 -10.92
N LEU A 63 13.86 -0.23 -11.40
CA LEU A 63 15.26 -0.58 -11.58
C LEU A 63 15.61 -0.45 -13.07
N GLN A 64 16.16 0.69 -13.48
CA GLN A 64 16.70 0.87 -14.83
C GLN A 64 18.21 0.60 -14.83
N GLN A 65 18.68 -0.09 -15.87
CA GLN A 65 20.10 -0.38 -16.05
C GLN A 65 20.85 0.96 -16.17
N ASP A 66 21.96 1.10 -15.44
CA ASP A 66 22.82 2.29 -15.39
C ASP A 66 22.20 3.57 -14.79
N GLN A 67 21.05 3.47 -14.11
CA GLN A 67 20.44 4.57 -13.37
C GLN A 67 20.25 4.23 -11.89
N ARG A 68 20.17 5.28 -11.07
CA ARG A 68 19.81 5.11 -9.65
C ARG A 68 18.37 4.55 -9.57
N PRO A 69 18.14 3.53 -8.72
CA PRO A 69 16.80 3.01 -8.46
C PRO A 69 15.82 4.13 -8.11
N GLU A 70 14.69 4.21 -8.81
CA GLU A 70 13.60 5.11 -8.44
C GLU A 70 12.64 4.34 -7.53
N ILE A 71 12.47 4.82 -6.30
CA ILE A 71 11.58 4.22 -5.30
C ILE A 71 10.41 5.16 -5.07
N ASN A 72 9.19 4.70 -5.32
CA ASN A 72 7.98 5.46 -5.04
C ASN A 72 7.21 4.81 -3.88
N ASN A 73 6.81 5.63 -2.89
CA ASN A 73 6.07 5.17 -1.72
C ASN A 73 4.64 5.72 -1.76
N TYR A 74 3.69 4.82 -1.49
CA TYR A 74 2.27 5.10 -1.52
C TYR A 74 1.61 4.56 -0.25
N VAL A 75 0.52 5.21 0.17
CA VAL A 75 -0.34 4.73 1.25
C VAL A 75 -1.80 4.88 0.87
N ILE A 76 -2.60 3.91 1.28
CA ILE A 76 -4.06 4.02 1.40
C ILE A 76 -4.43 3.69 2.84
N SER A 77 -5.09 4.60 3.53
CA SER A 77 -5.47 4.47 4.94
C SER A 77 -6.97 4.65 5.12
N TRP A 78 -7.50 4.18 6.26
CA TRP A 78 -8.87 4.46 6.68
C TRP A 78 -9.19 5.97 6.68
N GLU A 79 -8.21 6.83 6.97
CA GLU A 79 -8.35 8.30 6.95
C GLU A 79 -8.66 8.84 5.54
N ASP A 80 -8.32 8.09 4.50
CA ASP A 80 -8.59 8.46 3.12
C ASP A 80 -10.02 8.06 2.69
N ILE A 81 -10.72 7.27 3.49
CA ILE A 81 -12.06 6.77 3.16
C ILE A 81 -13.10 7.75 3.70
N PRO A 82 -13.97 8.32 2.85
CA PRO A 82 -14.95 9.30 3.30
C PRO A 82 -15.92 8.67 4.30
N ARG A 83 -16.08 9.34 5.44
CA ARG A 83 -17.01 9.02 6.51
C ARG A 83 -18.19 9.98 6.47
N ASN A 84 -19.41 9.45 6.64
CA ASN A 84 -20.57 10.31 6.88
C ASN A 84 -20.72 10.57 8.39
N ASP A 85 -21.12 11.79 8.76
CA ASP A 85 -21.23 12.19 10.18
C ASP A 85 -22.27 11.35 10.96
N GLU A 86 -23.27 10.80 10.27
CA GLU A 86 -24.31 9.93 10.83
C GLU A 86 -23.96 8.43 10.77
N GLU A 87 -22.80 8.06 10.24
CA GLU A 87 -22.38 6.67 10.06
C GLU A 87 -21.87 6.06 11.38
N ASP A 88 -22.49 4.97 11.81
CA ASP A 88 -22.01 4.16 12.92
C ASP A 88 -20.59 3.63 12.66
N TRP A 89 -19.80 3.55 13.73
CA TRP A 89 -18.39 3.15 13.66
C TRP A 89 -18.24 1.75 13.07
N ASN A 90 -19.10 0.80 13.43
CA ASN A 90 -18.99 -0.57 12.93
C ASN A 90 -19.24 -0.65 11.41
N ASN A 91 -20.21 0.13 10.91
CA ASN A 91 -20.50 0.21 9.49
C ASN A 91 -19.33 0.86 8.72
N PHE A 92 -18.79 1.95 9.26
CA PHE A 92 -17.61 2.60 8.68
C PHE A 92 -16.39 1.67 8.67
N GLN A 93 -16.14 0.94 9.76
CA GLN A 93 -15.06 -0.03 9.88
C GLN A 93 -15.20 -1.18 8.87
N SER A 94 -16.40 -1.73 8.69
CA SER A 94 -16.66 -2.76 7.67
C SER A 94 -16.35 -2.22 6.26
N LYS A 95 -16.86 -1.03 5.93
CA LYS A 95 -16.61 -0.37 4.64
C LYS A 95 -15.13 -0.11 4.39
N VAL A 96 -14.38 0.32 5.40
CA VAL A 96 -12.93 0.51 5.32
C VAL A 96 -12.22 -0.79 5.00
N ASN A 97 -12.55 -1.85 5.74
CA ASN A 97 -12.00 -3.19 5.51
C ASN A 97 -12.27 -3.67 4.08
N ASP A 98 -13.53 -3.60 3.64
CA ASP A 98 -13.92 -4.06 2.30
C ASP A 98 -13.15 -3.32 1.19
N GLN A 99 -12.98 -2.00 1.33
CA GLN A 99 -12.24 -1.20 0.35
C GLN A 99 -10.74 -1.52 0.33
N LEU A 100 -10.13 -1.70 1.50
CA LEU A 100 -8.72 -2.04 1.60
C LEU A 100 -8.44 -3.46 1.09
N GLU A 101 -9.31 -4.43 1.41
CA GLU A 101 -9.23 -5.79 0.88
C GLU A 101 -9.41 -5.83 -0.64
N ALA A 102 -10.38 -5.09 -1.19
CA ALA A 102 -10.55 -4.96 -2.63
C ALA A 102 -9.31 -4.34 -3.30
N PHE A 103 -8.68 -3.35 -2.65
CA PHE A 103 -7.43 -2.77 -3.15
C PHE A 103 -6.29 -3.78 -3.14
N LEU A 104 -6.13 -4.61 -2.10
CA LEU A 104 -5.13 -5.69 -2.09
C LEU A 104 -5.38 -6.69 -3.20
N PHE A 105 -6.64 -7.04 -3.44
CA PHE A 105 -7.02 -7.94 -4.51
C PHE A 105 -6.64 -7.36 -5.89
N GLU A 106 -7.02 -6.11 -6.18
CA GLU A 106 -6.61 -5.40 -7.40
C GLU A 106 -5.08 -5.34 -7.54
N LEU A 107 -4.36 -5.08 -6.44
CA LEU A 107 -2.91 -5.02 -6.44
C LEU A 107 -2.30 -6.39 -6.78
N LYS A 108 -2.83 -7.48 -6.21
CA LYS A 108 -2.38 -8.86 -6.50
C LYS A 108 -2.62 -9.24 -7.97
N GLU A 109 -3.75 -8.84 -8.57
CA GLU A 109 -4.02 -9.13 -9.98
C GLU A 109 -3.08 -8.41 -10.95
N HIS A 110 -2.58 -7.24 -10.56
CA HIS A 110 -1.80 -6.38 -11.44
C HIS A 110 -0.28 -6.46 -11.21
N THR A 111 0.17 -7.28 -10.25
CA THR A 111 1.56 -7.26 -9.81
C THR A 111 2.10 -8.64 -9.48
N ASN A 112 3.37 -8.89 -9.80
CA ASN A 112 4.11 -10.04 -9.25
C ASN A 112 4.55 -9.66 -7.83
N VAL A 113 3.65 -9.90 -6.86
CA VAL A 113 3.86 -9.57 -5.45
C VAL A 113 4.93 -10.47 -4.83
N VAL A 114 5.92 -9.85 -4.19
CA VAL A 114 6.76 -10.54 -3.19
C VAL A 114 6.29 -10.07 -1.81
N GLU A 115 5.60 -10.95 -1.09
CA GLU A 115 5.19 -10.68 0.30
C GLU A 115 6.43 -10.66 1.20
N GLY A 116 6.67 -9.53 1.87
CA GLY A 116 7.76 -9.41 2.84
C GLY A 116 7.27 -9.80 4.23
N SER A 117 8.00 -10.69 4.91
CA SER A 117 7.84 -10.92 6.34
C SER A 117 8.45 -9.75 7.12
N LEU A 118 7.65 -9.12 7.99
CA LEU A 118 8.15 -8.18 9.01
C LEU A 118 9.00 -8.90 10.05
#